data_AF-A0A933GRE6-F1
#
_entry.id   AF-A0A933GRE6-F1
#
_cell.length_a   1.000
_cell.length_b   1.000
_cell.length_c   1.000
_cell.angle_alpha   90.00
_cell.angle_beta   90.00
_cell.angle_gamma   90.00
#
_symmetry.space_group_name_H-M   'P 1'
#
loop_
_entity.id
_entity.type
_entity.pdbx_description
1 polymer ?
#
loop_
_entity_poly.entity_id
_entity_poly.type
_entity_poly.pdbx_seq_one_letter_code
_entity_poly.pdbx_strand_id
1 'polypeptide(L)'
;MAMLKEGMWCHVEIPVRDVERAKRFYGDIFNWKFNDVPALQYTLFETGEGSLGGGLFTPPPEVPHQIVNYILVDSIEPVMQRIQIRGGRTIKDKTEIPGTGWYALVTDPDGNVFGLWKTARLPAPVDEPHRPSQKTASRAQAKKRPAKPSPKKRPVARTAPGKKAAKKGGAGKTRGGTKKPAKSAGKTKPAKRAARKPAPKAKGKGRR
;
A
#
# COMPACT_ATOMS: atom_id res chain seq x y z
N MET A 1 -11.22 9.98 18.73
CA MET A 1 -10.89 9.03 17.66
C MET A 1 -9.39 9.01 17.46
N ALA A 2 -8.78 7.82 17.34
CA ALA A 2 -7.35 7.73 17.00
C ALA A 2 -7.14 8.21 15.57
N MET A 3 -6.29 9.23 15.38
CA MET A 3 -5.92 9.70 14.06
C MET A 3 -5.09 8.60 13.38
N LEU A 4 -5.48 8.18 12.17
CA LEU A 4 -4.67 7.27 11.37
C LEU A 4 -3.30 7.91 11.11
N LYS A 5 -2.24 7.12 11.27
CA LYS A 5 -0.84 7.53 11.05
C LYS A 5 -0.20 6.62 10.01
N GLU A 6 0.84 7.14 9.34
CA GLU A 6 1.66 6.32 8.44
C GLU A 6 2.12 5.04 9.13
N GLY A 7 2.08 3.93 8.41
CA GLY A 7 2.46 2.60 8.90
C GLY A 7 1.34 1.80 9.56
N MET A 8 0.16 2.40 9.80
CA MET A 8 -0.99 1.68 10.33
C MET A 8 -1.74 0.92 9.23
N TRP A 9 -2.30 -0.25 9.58
CA TRP A 9 -3.35 -0.87 8.78
C TRP A 9 -4.55 0.05 8.72
N CYS A 10 -5.05 0.33 7.52
CA CYS A 10 -6.11 1.31 7.31
C CYS A 10 -7.29 0.82 6.47
N HIS A 11 -7.16 -0.31 5.77
CA HIS A 11 -8.22 -0.86 4.93
C HIS A 11 -8.02 -2.36 4.67
N VAL A 12 -9.11 -3.10 4.47
CA VAL A 12 -9.11 -4.51 4.07
C VAL A 12 -9.91 -4.70 2.79
N GLU A 13 -9.35 -5.40 1.82
CA GLU A 13 -10.06 -5.85 0.64
C GLU A 13 -10.35 -7.35 0.71
N ILE A 14 -11.62 -7.71 0.57
CA ILE A 14 -12.08 -9.10 0.54
C ILE A 14 -12.62 -9.39 -0.86
N PRO A 15 -11.90 -10.15 -1.70
CA PRO A 15 -12.43 -10.56 -2.98
C PRO A 15 -13.58 -11.55 -2.76
N VAL A 16 -14.64 -11.39 -3.55
CA VAL A 16 -15.83 -12.24 -3.50
C VAL A 16 -16.26 -12.60 -4.92
N ARG A 17 -17.03 -13.68 -5.07
CA ARG A 17 -17.59 -14.07 -6.38
C ARG A 17 -18.99 -13.52 -6.63
N ASP A 18 -19.63 -13.08 -5.54
CA ASP A 18 -21.02 -12.61 -5.50
C ASP A 18 -21.11 -11.68 -4.30
N VAL A 19 -21.16 -10.38 -4.58
CA VAL A 19 -21.16 -9.32 -3.57
C VAL A 19 -22.42 -9.38 -2.72
N GLU A 20 -23.58 -9.64 -3.31
CA GLU A 20 -24.85 -9.70 -2.59
C GLU A 20 -24.91 -10.91 -1.64
N ARG A 21 -24.41 -12.06 -2.07
CA ARG A 21 -24.25 -13.21 -1.17
C ARG A 21 -23.30 -12.91 -0.02
N ALA A 22 -22.19 -12.21 -0.29
CA ALA A 22 -21.22 -11.85 0.74
C ALA A 22 -21.80 -10.85 1.75
N LYS A 23 -22.54 -9.82 1.30
CA LYS A 23 -23.26 -8.86 2.17
C LYS A 23 -24.20 -9.58 3.14
N ARG A 24 -24.98 -10.55 2.66
CA ARG A 24 -25.82 -11.39 3.54
C ARG A 24 -24.98 -12.17 4.54
N PHE A 25 -23.96 -12.90 4.08
CA PHE A 25 -23.11 -13.70 4.96
C PHE A 25 -22.46 -12.87 6.09
N TYR A 26 -21.80 -11.76 5.75
CA TYR A 26 -21.11 -10.93 6.74
C TYR A 26 -22.09 -10.10 7.58
N GLY A 27 -23.20 -9.65 6.98
CA GLY A 27 -24.27 -8.93 7.67
C GLY A 27 -24.99 -9.79 8.70
N ASP A 28 -25.35 -11.02 8.35
CA ASP A 28 -26.11 -11.93 9.22
C ASP A 28 -25.27 -12.46 10.40
N ILE A 29 -23.96 -12.68 10.18
CA ILE A 29 -23.06 -13.26 11.20
C ILE A 29 -22.44 -12.18 12.10
N PHE A 30 -22.02 -11.06 11.52
CA PHE A 30 -21.20 -10.06 12.21
C PHE A 30 -21.87 -8.69 12.31
N ASN A 31 -23.11 -8.54 11.81
CA ASN A 31 -23.85 -7.27 11.79
C ASN A 31 -23.13 -6.13 11.05
N TRP A 32 -22.25 -6.46 10.09
CA TRP A 32 -21.53 -5.47 9.29
C TRP A 32 -22.49 -4.59 8.49
N LYS A 33 -22.09 -3.33 8.29
CA LYS A 33 -22.81 -2.36 7.46
C LYS A 33 -22.09 -2.19 6.14
N PHE A 34 -22.87 -1.96 5.08
CA PHE A 34 -22.36 -1.91 3.72
C PHE A 34 -22.81 -0.63 3.02
N ASN A 35 -21.92 -0.06 2.21
CA ASN A 35 -22.20 1.08 1.35
C ASN A 35 -21.67 0.78 -0.06
N ASP A 36 -22.57 0.64 -1.03
CA ASP A 36 -22.20 0.33 -2.40
C ASP A 36 -21.67 1.58 -3.12
N VAL A 37 -20.58 1.40 -3.88
CA VAL A 37 -19.94 2.43 -4.71
C VAL A 37 -19.95 1.94 -6.17
N PRO A 38 -21.08 2.07 -6.89
CA PRO A 38 -21.27 1.44 -8.20
C PRO A 38 -20.23 1.89 -9.24
N ALA A 39 -19.80 3.14 -9.19
CA ALA A 39 -18.78 3.70 -10.09
C ALA A 39 -17.44 2.96 -10.03
N LEU A 40 -17.14 2.29 -8.92
CA LEU A 40 -15.91 1.52 -8.70
C LEU A 40 -16.16 0.00 -8.69
N GLN A 41 -17.41 -0.44 -8.91
CA GLN A 41 -17.82 -1.85 -8.73
C GLN A 41 -17.36 -2.42 -7.37
N TYR A 42 -17.51 -1.61 -6.33
CA TYR A 42 -16.94 -1.83 -5.01
C TYR A 42 -18.00 -1.63 -3.93
N THR A 43 -17.97 -2.43 -2.86
CA THR A 43 -18.86 -2.26 -1.70
C THR A 43 -18.02 -2.02 -0.47
N LEU A 44 -18.10 -0.83 0.12
CA LEU A 44 -17.46 -0.54 1.40
C LEU A 44 -18.18 -1.29 2.52
N PHE A 45 -17.44 -1.74 3.52
CA PHE A 45 -18.00 -2.27 4.76
C PHE A 45 -17.38 -1.63 6.00
N GLU A 46 -18.17 -1.59 7.07
CA GLU A 46 -17.76 -1.16 8.41
C GLU A 46 -17.89 -2.33 9.38
N THR A 47 -16.89 -2.51 10.24
CA THR A 47 -16.85 -3.61 11.22
C THR A 47 -17.22 -3.16 12.64
N GLY A 48 -17.64 -1.90 12.79
CA GLY A 48 -17.97 -1.24 14.07
C GLY A 48 -17.47 0.20 14.13
N GLU A 49 -17.93 0.98 15.10
CA GLU A 49 -17.52 2.39 15.25
C GLU A 49 -16.01 2.51 15.56
N GLY A 50 -15.29 3.32 14.78
CA GLY A 50 -13.85 3.53 14.94
C GLY A 50 -12.98 2.30 14.61
N SER A 51 -13.56 1.25 14.03
CA SER A 51 -12.87 0.04 13.64
C SER A 51 -12.27 0.13 12.24
N LEU A 52 -11.42 -0.85 11.90
CA LEU A 52 -10.91 -1.01 10.55
C LEU A 52 -12.05 -1.46 9.63
N GLY A 53 -12.41 -0.63 8.66
CA GLY A 53 -13.32 -0.97 7.57
C GLY A 53 -12.61 -1.63 6.40
N GLY A 54 -13.35 -1.82 5.32
CA GLY A 54 -12.81 -2.44 4.13
C GLY A 54 -13.75 -2.36 2.94
N GLY A 55 -13.56 -3.24 1.97
CA GLY A 55 -14.62 -3.51 1.02
C GLY A 55 -14.54 -4.83 0.29
N LEU A 56 -15.67 -5.12 -0.34
CA LEU A 56 -15.93 -6.28 -1.15
C LEU A 56 -15.83 -5.89 -2.61
N PHE A 57 -15.22 -6.75 -3.41
CA PHE A 57 -15.15 -6.57 -4.85
C PHE A 57 -15.04 -7.93 -5.55
N THR A 58 -15.40 -7.96 -6.82
CA THR A 58 -15.22 -9.16 -7.66
C THR A 58 -13.97 -8.97 -8.51
N PRO A 59 -12.84 -9.63 -8.16
CA PRO A 59 -11.63 -9.51 -8.97
C PRO A 59 -11.81 -10.14 -10.36
N PRO A 60 -11.07 -9.66 -11.37
CA PRO A 60 -10.91 -10.38 -12.63
C PRO A 60 -10.38 -11.82 -12.41
N PRO A 61 -10.70 -12.78 -13.29
CA PRO A 61 -10.31 -14.19 -13.12
C PRO A 61 -8.81 -14.45 -12.93
N GLU A 62 -7.96 -13.58 -13.48
CA GLU A 62 -6.50 -13.66 -13.40
C GLU A 62 -5.93 -13.20 -12.05
N VAL A 63 -6.71 -12.48 -11.24
CA VAL A 63 -6.28 -11.98 -9.93
C VAL A 63 -6.57 -13.05 -8.86
N PRO A 64 -5.59 -13.43 -8.02
CA PRO A 64 -5.80 -14.39 -6.94
C PRO A 64 -6.93 -13.99 -5.98
N HIS A 65 -7.70 -14.98 -5.54
CA HIS A 65 -8.76 -14.79 -4.56
C HIS A 65 -8.18 -14.76 -3.13
N GLN A 66 -7.49 -13.67 -2.81
CA GLN A 66 -6.77 -13.46 -1.55
C GLN A 66 -7.20 -12.14 -0.88
N ILE A 67 -7.41 -12.17 0.44
CA ILE A 67 -7.65 -10.95 1.23
C ILE A 67 -6.39 -10.10 1.25
N VAL A 68 -6.53 -8.80 1.02
CA VAL A 68 -5.42 -7.84 1.01
C VAL A 68 -5.65 -6.79 2.10
N ASN A 69 -4.68 -6.61 2.99
CA ASN A 69 -4.68 -5.50 3.94
C ASN A 69 -3.83 -4.35 3.38
N TYR A 70 -4.22 -3.11 3.70
CA TYR A 70 -3.55 -1.90 3.24
C TYR A 70 -2.90 -1.14 4.39
N ILE A 71 -1.68 -0.69 4.16
CA ILE A 71 -0.92 0.18 5.07
C ILE A 71 -1.05 1.63 4.60
N LEU A 72 -1.44 2.53 5.50
CA LEU A 72 -1.49 3.96 5.23
C LEU A 72 -0.08 4.52 5.06
N VAL A 73 0.14 5.30 4.01
CA VAL A 73 1.40 5.98 3.73
C VAL A 73 1.17 7.41 3.24
N ASP A 74 2.11 8.29 3.57
CA ASP A 74 2.08 9.68 3.11
C ASP A 74 2.44 9.81 1.62
N SER A 75 3.27 8.88 1.12
CA SER A 75 3.70 8.85 -0.28
C SER A 75 4.01 7.42 -0.75
N ILE A 76 3.35 7.00 -1.82
CA ILE A 76 3.42 5.60 -2.30
C ILE A 76 4.76 5.29 -2.96
N GLU A 77 5.23 6.11 -3.90
CA GLU A 77 6.43 5.80 -4.67
C GLU A 77 7.70 5.71 -3.83
N PRO A 78 7.98 6.62 -2.88
CA PRO A 78 9.13 6.48 -2.00
C PRO A 78 9.05 5.21 -1.14
N VAL A 79 7.85 4.81 -0.71
CA VAL A 79 7.67 3.57 0.06
C VAL A 79 7.92 2.35 -0.83
N MET A 80 7.38 2.33 -2.05
CA MET A 80 7.61 1.24 -3.02
C MET A 80 9.10 1.07 -3.33
N GLN A 81 9.85 2.16 -3.50
CA GLN A 81 11.30 2.11 -3.67
C GLN A 81 11.99 1.47 -2.47
N ARG A 82 11.62 1.85 -1.24
CA ARG A 82 12.16 1.22 -0.01
C ARG A 82 11.84 -0.28 0.05
N ILE A 83 10.65 -0.69 -0.37
CA ILE A 83 10.24 -2.10 -0.42
C ILE A 83 11.11 -2.88 -1.39
N GLN A 84 11.32 -2.37 -2.61
CA GLN A 84 12.17 -3.02 -3.61
C GLN A 84 13.62 -3.16 -3.14
N ILE A 85 14.19 -2.11 -2.54
CA ILE A 85 15.55 -2.14 -1.97
C ILE A 85 15.69 -3.22 -0.88
N ARG A 86 14.60 -3.53 -0.17
CA ARG A 86 14.56 -4.54 0.92
C ARG A 86 14.12 -5.92 0.46
N GLY A 87 14.05 -6.18 -0.85
CA GLY A 87 13.75 -7.50 -1.42
C GLY A 87 12.27 -7.77 -1.68
N GLY A 88 11.39 -6.80 -1.43
CA GLY A 88 10.01 -6.87 -1.87
C GLY A 88 9.85 -6.56 -3.36
N ARG A 89 8.64 -6.71 -3.90
CA ARG A 89 8.34 -6.45 -5.31
C ARG A 89 7.05 -5.67 -5.50
N THR A 90 6.96 -4.89 -6.57
CA THR A 90 5.70 -4.30 -7.03
C THR A 90 4.89 -5.33 -7.80
N ILE A 91 3.62 -5.51 -7.43
CA ILE A 91 2.61 -6.24 -8.21
C ILE A 91 1.81 -5.28 -9.08
N LYS A 92 1.39 -4.15 -8.49
CA LYS A 92 0.63 -3.11 -9.15
C LYS A 92 1.21 -1.75 -8.80
N ASP A 93 1.51 -0.96 -9.83
CA ASP A 93 2.01 0.40 -9.68
C ASP A 93 0.96 1.33 -9.05
N LYS A 94 1.42 2.51 -8.60
CA LYS A 94 0.55 3.53 -8.03
C LYS A 94 -0.61 3.83 -9.01
N THR A 95 -1.81 3.55 -8.55
CA THR A 95 -3.06 3.77 -9.27
C THR A 95 -3.90 4.77 -8.51
N GLU A 96 -4.44 5.77 -9.20
CA GLU A 96 -5.37 6.74 -8.62
C GLU A 96 -6.78 6.16 -8.55
N ILE A 97 -7.47 6.45 -7.43
CA ILE A 97 -8.92 6.36 -7.30
C ILE A 97 -9.42 7.80 -7.23
N PRO A 98 -10.00 8.34 -8.33
CA PRO A 98 -10.38 9.74 -8.42
C PRO A 98 -11.18 10.23 -7.21
N GLY A 99 -10.75 11.34 -6.63
CA GLY A 99 -11.40 11.96 -5.45
C GLY A 99 -11.24 11.21 -4.13
N THR A 100 -10.65 10.01 -4.11
CA THR A 100 -10.53 9.17 -2.90
C THR A 100 -9.08 9.03 -2.44
N GLY A 101 -8.17 8.73 -3.35
CA GLY A 101 -6.76 8.52 -3.01
C GLY A 101 -5.97 7.76 -4.06
N TRP A 102 -4.87 7.17 -3.62
CA TRP A 102 -4.01 6.33 -4.44
C TRP A 102 -3.72 5.02 -3.71
N TYR A 103 -3.49 3.97 -4.48
CA TYR A 103 -3.06 2.68 -3.96
C TYR A 103 -1.99 2.03 -4.84
N ALA A 104 -1.27 1.07 -4.25
CA ALA A 104 -0.37 0.16 -4.96
C ALA A 104 -0.42 -1.21 -4.30
N LEU A 105 -0.07 -2.27 -5.04
CA LEU A 105 0.08 -3.62 -4.50
C LEU A 105 1.53 -4.07 -4.57
N VAL A 106 2.00 -4.65 -3.49
CA VAL A 106 3.40 -5.04 -3.29
C VAL A 106 3.49 -6.40 -2.61
N THR A 107 4.69 -6.98 -2.64
CA THR A 107 5.06 -8.15 -1.83
C THR A 107 6.24 -7.82 -0.93
N ASP A 108 6.30 -8.49 0.22
CA ASP A 108 7.51 -8.61 1.03
C ASP A 108 8.45 -9.70 0.46
N PRO A 109 9.63 -9.94 1.07
CA PRO A 109 10.54 -10.99 0.61
C PRO A 109 9.98 -12.42 0.66
N ASP A 110 8.97 -12.66 1.50
CA ASP A 110 8.33 -13.97 1.66
C ASP A 110 7.15 -14.17 0.68
N GLY A 111 6.81 -13.13 -0.09
CA GLY A 111 5.75 -13.17 -1.08
C GLY A 111 4.36 -12.84 -0.52
N ASN A 112 4.26 -12.33 0.71
CA ASN A 112 2.99 -11.87 1.27
C ASN A 112 2.52 -10.63 0.53
N VAL A 113 1.29 -10.66 0.01
CA VAL A 113 0.69 -9.54 -0.72
C VAL A 113 0.05 -8.56 0.25
N PHE A 114 0.38 -7.28 0.13
CA PHE A 114 -0.27 -6.20 0.85
C PHE A 114 -0.36 -4.94 -0.01
N GLY A 115 -1.26 -4.05 0.39
CA GLY A 115 -1.49 -2.79 -0.29
C GLY A 115 -0.82 -1.61 0.42
N LEU A 116 -0.48 -0.59 -0.35
CA LEU A 116 -0.18 0.74 0.15
C LEU A 116 -1.37 1.65 -0.17
N TRP A 117 -1.79 2.46 0.80
CA TRP A 117 -2.88 3.41 0.61
C TRP A 117 -2.42 4.82 0.96
N LYS A 118 -2.79 5.79 0.12
CA LYS A 118 -2.64 7.21 0.42
C LYS A 118 -3.97 7.90 0.17
N THR A 119 -4.55 8.45 1.22
CA THR A 119 -5.76 9.28 1.10
C THR A 119 -5.50 10.51 0.23
N ALA A 120 -6.42 10.81 -0.69
CA ALA A 120 -6.47 12.12 -1.32
C ALA A 120 -6.66 13.13 -0.20
N ARG A 121 -5.67 14.01 0.01
CA ARG A 121 -5.83 15.11 0.96
C ARG A 121 -7.15 15.79 0.57
N LEU A 122 -8.12 15.82 1.49
CA LEU A 122 -9.29 16.68 1.28
C LEU A 122 -8.73 18.05 0.88
N PRO A 123 -9.32 18.75 -0.11
CA PRO A 123 -9.02 20.17 -0.23
C PRO A 123 -9.15 20.76 1.17
N ALA A 124 -8.20 21.62 1.56
CA ALA A 124 -8.36 22.39 2.79
C ALA A 124 -9.80 22.94 2.80
N PRO A 125 -10.47 23.01 3.98
CA PRO A 125 -11.82 23.57 4.04
C PRO A 125 -11.84 24.82 3.18
N VAL A 126 -12.70 24.84 2.16
CA VAL A 126 -12.87 26.02 1.33
C VAL A 126 -13.20 27.15 2.31
N ASP A 127 -12.32 28.15 2.39
CA ASP A 127 -12.61 29.35 3.17
C ASP A 127 -14.02 29.81 2.77
N GLU A 128 -14.90 30.00 3.76
CA GLU A 128 -16.27 30.44 3.54
C GLU A 128 -16.31 31.63 2.57
N PRO A 129 -17.34 31.73 1.71
CA PRO A 129 -17.43 32.81 0.75
C PRO A 129 -17.35 34.17 1.45
N HIS A 130 -16.39 34.95 0.96
CA HIS A 130 -16.11 36.34 1.27
C HIS A 130 -17.39 37.15 1.60
N ARG A 131 -17.61 37.39 2.90
CA ARG A 131 -18.59 38.39 3.36
C ARG A 131 -18.09 39.77 2.91
N PRO A 132 -18.90 40.59 2.22
CA PRO A 132 -18.40 41.87 1.71
C PRO A 132 -18.01 42.81 2.85
N SER A 133 -16.79 43.31 2.77
CA SER A 133 -16.17 44.23 3.72
C SER A 133 -17.04 45.47 3.99
N GLN A 134 -17.48 45.64 5.23
CA GLN A 134 -17.93 46.94 5.72
C GLN A 134 -16.71 47.85 5.89
N LYS A 135 -16.74 49.00 5.22
CA LYS A 135 -15.76 50.07 5.38
C LYS A 135 -15.82 50.62 6.80
N THR A 136 -14.69 50.63 7.50
CA THR A 136 -14.44 51.59 8.58
C THR A 136 -13.06 52.20 8.41
N ALA A 137 -13.03 53.52 8.24
CA ALA A 137 -11.83 54.33 8.17
C ALA A 137 -11.13 54.42 9.54
N SER A 138 -9.79 54.40 9.57
CA SER A 138 -9.00 55.25 10.49
C SER A 138 -7.50 55.26 10.16
N ARG A 139 -7.06 56.37 9.54
CA ARG A 139 -5.96 57.29 9.90
C ARG A 139 -4.75 56.83 10.76
N ALA A 140 -3.55 57.17 10.21
CA ALA A 140 -2.29 57.62 10.86
C ALA A 140 -1.49 56.61 11.71
N GLN A 141 -0.15 56.58 11.80
CA GLN A 141 0.99 57.32 11.21
C GLN A 141 2.26 56.75 11.90
N ALA A 142 3.32 56.39 11.18
CA ALA A 142 4.66 56.24 11.78
C ALA A 142 5.78 56.39 10.73
N LYS A 143 6.63 57.39 10.91
CA LYS A 143 7.76 57.75 10.05
C LYS A 143 9.08 57.15 10.57
N LYS A 144 9.85 56.55 9.63
CA LYS A 144 11.32 56.55 9.39
C LYS A 144 12.33 56.65 10.56
N ARG A 145 13.40 55.82 10.51
CA ARG A 145 14.84 56.23 10.38
C ARG A 145 15.81 54.99 10.26
N PRO A 146 17.10 55.16 9.86
CA PRO A 146 17.77 54.31 8.84
C PRO A 146 19.02 53.50 9.32
N ALA A 147 19.81 52.99 8.36
CA ALA A 147 20.68 51.80 8.42
C ALA A 147 22.22 51.99 8.63
N LYS A 148 22.86 50.84 9.00
CA LYS A 148 24.27 50.35 8.82
C LYS A 148 25.42 51.00 9.62
N PRO A 149 26.62 50.36 9.84
CA PRO A 149 27.28 49.29 9.04
C PRO A 149 27.99 48.11 9.80
N SER A 150 28.60 47.18 9.03
CA SER A 150 29.37 45.98 9.45
C SER A 150 30.85 46.26 9.83
N PRO A 151 31.57 45.32 10.50
CA PRO A 151 32.84 44.83 9.90
C PRO A 151 33.33 43.37 10.23
N LYS A 152 34.03 42.79 9.23
CA LYS A 152 35.32 42.03 9.18
C LYS A 152 35.61 40.68 9.90
N LYS A 153 35.87 39.66 9.04
CA LYS A 153 36.94 38.61 8.94
C LYS A 153 37.61 37.95 10.20
N ARG A 154 37.33 36.64 10.38
CA ARG A 154 38.15 35.40 10.60
C ARG A 154 39.60 35.47 11.19
N PRO A 155 40.03 34.45 11.99
CA PRO A 155 40.69 33.28 11.39
C PRO A 155 40.42 31.90 12.07
N VAL A 156 41.02 30.88 11.45
CA VAL A 156 40.96 29.42 11.69
C VAL A 156 42.07 29.00 12.66
N ALA A 157 41.82 28.01 13.51
CA ALA A 157 42.87 27.27 14.24
C ALA A 157 42.90 25.78 13.81
N ARG A 158 44.12 25.28 13.64
CA ARG A 158 44.58 23.96 13.16
C ARG A 158 45.01 23.07 14.35
N THR A 159 44.76 21.75 14.26
CA THR A 159 45.58 20.52 14.61
C THR A 159 46.62 20.56 15.76
N ALA A 160 46.96 19.54 16.58
CA ALA A 160 46.77 18.07 16.71
C ALA A 160 47.49 17.60 18.04
N PRO A 161 48.16 16.43 18.21
CA PRO A 161 47.77 15.00 18.21
C PRO A 161 48.17 14.19 19.50
N GLY A 162 47.67 12.96 19.66
CA GLY A 162 48.31 11.88 20.45
C GLY A 162 47.93 10.50 19.90
N LYS A 163 48.80 9.84 19.09
CA LYS A 163 49.73 8.72 19.45
C LYS A 163 49.01 7.49 20.07
N LYS A 164 49.32 6.23 19.75
CA LYS A 164 50.07 5.47 18.71
C LYS A 164 49.94 3.98 19.15
N ALA A 165 50.31 3.06 18.25
CA ALA A 165 50.62 1.63 18.43
C ALA A 165 49.43 0.66 18.25
N ALA A 166 49.54 -0.51 17.62
CA ALA A 166 50.59 -1.17 16.81
C ALA A 166 49.86 -2.30 16.02
N LYS A 167 50.01 -2.39 14.69
CA LYS A 167 50.98 -3.22 13.93
C LYS A 167 50.68 -4.75 13.91
N LYS A 168 50.38 -5.20 12.68
CA LYS A 168 50.92 -6.36 11.94
C LYS A 168 50.40 -7.80 12.18
N GLY A 169 50.14 -8.43 11.03
CA GLY A 169 50.21 -9.88 10.78
C GLY A 169 48.85 -10.43 10.35
N GLY A 170 48.66 -11.10 9.21
CA GLY A 170 49.58 -11.60 8.21
C GLY A 170 48.78 -12.16 7.03
N ALA A 171 49.43 -12.24 5.89
CA ALA A 171 48.91 -12.83 4.67
C ALA A 171 48.66 -14.34 4.82
N GLY A 172 47.58 -14.83 4.21
CA GLY A 172 47.32 -16.24 4.00
C GLY A 172 46.54 -16.43 2.71
N LYS A 173 47.23 -16.88 1.66
CA LYS A 173 46.73 -17.09 0.29
C LYS A 173 46.88 -18.58 -0.03
N THR A 174 45.78 -19.31 -0.21
CA THR A 174 45.70 -20.60 -0.94
C THR A 174 44.25 -20.75 -1.43
N ARG A 175 43.91 -20.49 -2.71
CA ARG A 175 43.97 -21.38 -3.89
C ARG A 175 43.42 -22.80 -3.68
N GLY A 176 42.37 -23.11 -4.45
CA GLY A 176 42.20 -24.39 -5.15
C GLY A 176 40.97 -25.22 -4.73
N GLY A 177 40.09 -25.55 -5.69
CA GLY A 177 39.17 -26.68 -5.50
C GLY A 177 37.81 -26.58 -6.21
N THR A 178 37.80 -26.64 -7.53
CA THR A 178 36.64 -26.95 -8.37
C THR A 178 36.08 -28.35 -8.08
N LYS A 179 34.75 -28.52 -8.02
CA LYS A 179 33.99 -29.69 -8.54
C LYS A 179 32.46 -29.56 -8.32
N LYS A 180 31.73 -29.23 -9.41
CA LYS A 180 30.47 -29.91 -9.82
C LYS A 180 30.93 -30.95 -10.87
N PRO A 181 30.24 -32.08 -11.17
CA PRO A 181 28.78 -32.11 -11.44
C PRO A 181 28.05 -33.39 -11.00
N ALA A 182 26.71 -33.33 -10.93
CA ALA A 182 25.86 -34.48 -11.25
C ALA A 182 24.49 -34.00 -11.76
N LYS A 183 24.10 -34.52 -12.92
CA LYS A 183 22.80 -34.43 -13.57
C LYS A 183 21.98 -35.68 -13.19
N SER A 184 20.69 -35.52 -12.95
CA SER A 184 19.63 -36.45 -13.39
C SER A 184 18.31 -35.66 -13.36
N ALA A 185 17.72 -35.25 -14.48
CA ALA A 185 16.99 -36.07 -15.45
C ALA A 185 15.88 -36.90 -14.79
N GLY A 186 14.65 -36.37 -14.85
CA GLY A 186 13.42 -37.03 -14.41
C GLY A 186 12.21 -36.24 -14.89
N LYS A 187 11.98 -36.23 -16.20
CA LYS A 187 10.74 -35.75 -16.83
C LYS A 187 9.68 -36.84 -16.67
N THR A 188 8.55 -36.53 -16.05
CA THR A 188 7.27 -37.22 -16.31
C THR A 188 6.17 -36.18 -16.43
N LYS A 189 5.62 -36.06 -17.64
CA LYS A 189 4.40 -35.31 -17.97
C LYS A 189 3.15 -36.13 -17.55
N PRO A 190 1.99 -35.48 -17.40
CA PRO A 190 0.84 -36.03 -16.68
C PRO A 190 -0.01 -37.00 -17.51
N ALA A 191 -0.58 -38.01 -16.84
CA ALA A 191 -1.61 -38.88 -17.40
C ALA A 191 -2.94 -38.10 -17.56
N LYS A 192 -3.44 -38.07 -18.80
CA LYS A 192 -4.78 -37.58 -19.14
C LYS A 192 -5.84 -38.46 -18.47
N ARG A 193 -6.61 -37.94 -17.51
CA ARG A 193 -7.86 -38.57 -17.06
C ARG A 193 -8.97 -38.17 -18.03
N ALA A 194 -9.44 -39.14 -18.80
CA ALA A 194 -10.55 -38.99 -19.74
C ALA A 194 -11.85 -38.60 -19.00
N ALA A 195 -12.58 -37.66 -19.59
CA ALA A 195 -13.91 -37.26 -19.19
C ALA A 195 -14.89 -38.43 -19.36
N ARG A 196 -15.59 -38.79 -18.28
CA ARG A 196 -16.77 -39.65 -18.35
C ARG A 196 -17.92 -38.83 -18.93
N LYS A 197 -18.46 -39.25 -20.08
CA LYS A 197 -19.72 -38.73 -20.64
C LYS A 197 -20.88 -39.06 -19.68
N PRO A 198 -21.88 -38.18 -19.51
CA PRO A 198 -23.07 -38.48 -18.73
C PRO A 198 -23.99 -39.45 -19.49
N ALA A 199 -24.63 -40.37 -18.74
CA ALA A 199 -25.64 -41.29 -19.25
C ALA A 199 -26.96 -40.55 -19.62
N PRO A 200 -27.73 -41.04 -20.60
CA PRO A 200 -28.96 -40.38 -21.04
C PRO A 200 -30.11 -40.52 -20.03
N LYS A 201 -30.87 -39.44 -19.85
CA LYS A 201 -32.08 -39.36 -19.02
C LYS A 201 -33.18 -40.28 -19.55
N ALA A 202 -33.67 -41.19 -18.71
CA ALA A 202 -34.88 -41.95 -18.98
C ALA A 202 -36.12 -41.02 -18.91
N LYS A 203 -36.87 -40.96 -20.01
CA LYS A 203 -38.20 -40.36 -20.08
C LYS A 203 -39.18 -41.27 -19.33
N GLY A 204 -39.59 -40.89 -18.13
CA GLY A 204 -40.76 -41.46 -17.46
C GLY A 204 -42.03 -40.94 -18.13
N LYS A 205 -42.65 -41.80 -18.97
CA LYS A 205 -44.00 -41.62 -19.48
C LYS A 205 -45.00 -41.70 -18.32
N GLY A 206 -45.90 -40.73 -18.27
CA GLY A 206 -47.13 -40.84 -17.48
C GLY A 206 -47.98 -42.04 -17.91
N ARG A 207 -48.57 -42.70 -16.93
CA ARG A 207 -49.79 -43.51 -17.01
C ARG A 207 -50.70 -42.91 -15.93
N ARG A 208 -51.78 -42.27 -16.38
CA ARG A 208 -53.17 -42.70 -16.20
C ARG A 208 -53.61 -42.64 -14.75
#